data_AF-A0A1S3QPJ7-F1
#
_entry.id   AF-A0A1S3QPJ7-F1
#
_cell.length_a   1.000
_cell.length_b   1.000
_cell.length_c   1.000
_cell.angle_alpha   90.00
_cell.angle_beta   90.00
_cell.angle_gamma   90.00
#
_symmetry.space_group_name_H-M   'P 1'
#
loop_
_entity.id
_entity.type
_entity.pdbx_description
1 polymer ?
#
loop_
_entity_poly.entity_id
_entity_poly.type
_entity_poly.pdbx_seq_one_letter_code
_entity_poly.pdbx_strand_id
1 'polypeptide(L)'
;MVYVATFAVSGYASSYHRAGGKPFNPVLGETYECDRPDKGLRFIAEQVSHHPPISACHADSKNYIFWQDMRWKNKFWGKSMEIVPVGTTHVILPG
;
A
#
# COMPACT_ATOMS: atom_id res chain seq x y z
N MET A 1 3.44 8.72 18.96
CA MET A 1 2.87 9.40 17.79
C MET A 1 3.88 9.84 16.73
N VAL A 2 5.01 10.48 17.09
CA VAL A 2 6.01 10.96 16.12
C VAL A 2 6.43 9.87 15.12
N TYR A 3 6.77 8.66 15.58
CA TYR A 3 7.18 7.56 14.71
C TYR A 3 6.11 7.09 13.73
N VAL A 4 4.84 7.08 14.15
CA VAL A 4 3.71 6.67 13.27
C VAL A 4 3.49 7.71 12.17
N ALA A 5 3.61 9.00 12.50
CA ALA A 5 3.54 10.07 11.51
C ALA A 5 4.70 10.00 10.51
N THR A 6 5.93 9.79 10.99
CA THR A 6 7.11 9.60 10.12
C THR A 6 6.94 8.38 9.22
N PHE A 7 6.42 7.27 9.75
CA PHE A 7 6.12 6.07 8.96
C PHE A 7 5.14 6.38 7.82
N ALA A 8 4.03 7.06 8.11
CA ALA A 8 3.03 7.43 7.10
C ALA A 8 3.61 8.32 5.99
N VAL A 9 4.41 9.33 6.35
CA VAL A 9 5.05 10.22 5.36
C VAL A 9 6.11 9.48 4.53
N SER A 10 6.84 8.54 5.14
CA SER A 10 7.91 7.81 4.46
C SER A 10 7.43 6.99 3.25
N GLY A 11 6.16 6.57 3.22
CA GLY A 11 5.56 5.86 2.09
C GLY A 11 5.60 6.62 0.77
N TYR A 12 5.60 7.95 0.82
CA TYR A 12 5.65 8.82 -0.37
C TYR A 12 7.09 9.06 -0.88
N ALA A 13 8.12 8.78 -0.09
CA ALA A 13 9.50 9.09 -0.48
C ALA A 13 9.89 8.41 -1.81
N SER A 14 9.43 7.17 -2.02
CA SER A 14 9.78 6.40 -3.22
C SER A 14 9.14 6.92 -4.51
N SER A 15 8.05 7.70 -4.44
CA SER A 15 7.40 8.24 -5.63
C SER A 15 8.18 9.38 -6.28
N TYR A 16 9.09 10.03 -5.56
CA TYR A 16 9.92 11.11 -6.11
C TYR A 16 10.72 10.66 -7.35
N HIS A 17 11.27 9.44 -7.34
CA HIS A 17 12.07 8.90 -8.44
C HIS A 17 11.26 8.07 -9.46
N ARG A 18 9.98 7.81 -9.19
CA ARG A 18 9.10 7.00 -10.06
C ARG A 18 7.79 7.71 -10.40
N ALA A 19 7.81 9.04 -10.40
CA ALA A 19 6.64 9.86 -10.70
C ALA A 19 6.09 9.52 -12.09
N GLY A 20 4.80 9.14 -12.16
CA GLY A 20 4.14 8.74 -13.41
C GLY A 20 4.41 7.28 -13.85
N GLY A 21 5.19 6.51 -13.09
CA GLY A 21 5.34 5.08 -13.32
C GLY A 21 4.01 4.34 -13.13
N LYS A 22 3.60 3.56 -14.13
CA LYS A 22 2.37 2.76 -14.07
C LYS A 22 2.70 1.33 -13.63
N PRO A 23 2.35 0.91 -12.40
CA PRO A 23 2.47 -0.49 -12.02
C PRO A 23 1.51 -1.35 -12.86
N PHE A 24 1.77 -2.65 -12.92
CA PHE A 24 0.82 -3.60 -13.48
C PHE A 24 -0.47 -3.58 -12.65
N ASN A 25 -1.61 -3.73 -13.33
CA ASN A 25 -2.90 -3.90 -12.67
C ASN A 25 -3.08 -5.40 -12.41
N PRO A 26 -3.05 -5.86 -11.15
CA PRO A 26 -3.15 -7.29 -10.87
C PRO A 26 -4.47 -7.89 -11.36
N VAL A 27 -4.45 -9.17 -11.71
CA VAL A 27 -5.69 -9.91 -12.02
C VAL A 27 -6.45 -10.24 -10.75
N LEU A 28 -7.77 -10.46 -10.85
CA LEU A 28 -8.58 -10.82 -9.67
C LEU A 28 -8.06 -12.10 -9.02
N GLY A 29 -7.84 -12.07 -7.71
CA GLY A 29 -7.26 -13.18 -6.94
C GLY A 29 -5.74 -13.33 -7.08
N GLU A 30 -5.05 -12.44 -7.81
CA GLU A 30 -3.59 -12.41 -7.82
C GLU A 30 -3.06 -12.06 -6.42
N THR A 31 -2.05 -12.81 -5.96
CA THR A 31 -1.46 -12.67 -4.63
C THR A 31 0.00 -12.26 -4.71
N TYR A 32 0.48 -11.57 -3.68
CA TYR A 32 1.89 -11.27 -3.47
C TYR A 32 2.28 -11.46 -2.02
N GLU A 33 3.42 -12.11 -1.78
CA GLU A 33 4.00 -12.29 -0.45
C GLU A 33 5.41 -11.72 -0.37
N CYS A 34 5.76 -11.19 0.79
CA CYS A 34 7.10 -10.70 1.08
C CYS A 34 7.46 -11.03 2.53
N ASP A 35 8.30 -12.04 2.72
CA ASP A 35 8.91 -12.34 4.01
C ASP A 35 10.25 -11.61 4.13
N ARG A 36 10.40 -10.84 5.21
CA ARG A 36 11.62 -10.07 5.53
C ARG A 36 12.07 -10.41 6.95
N PRO A 37 12.77 -11.54 7.14
CA PRO A 37 13.31 -11.92 8.46
C PRO A 37 14.26 -10.85 9.03
N ASP A 38 15.00 -10.16 8.16
CA ASP A 38 15.89 -9.04 8.51
C ASP A 38 15.15 -7.85 9.15
N LYS A 39 13.85 -7.71 8.85
CA LYS A 39 12.98 -6.66 9.38
C LYS A 39 11.91 -7.19 10.34
N GLY A 40 11.88 -8.51 10.58
CA GLY A 40 10.84 -9.17 11.37
C GLY A 40 9.43 -8.91 10.84
N LEU A 41 9.24 -8.90 9.52
CA LEU A 41 7.98 -8.54 8.86
C LEU A 41 7.57 -9.65 7.88
N ARG A 42 6.32 -10.10 7.97
CA ARG A 42 5.69 -10.97 6.97
C ARG A 42 4.52 -10.24 6.35
N PHE A 43 4.56 -10.03 5.04
CA PHE A 43 3.54 -9.29 4.29
C PHE A 43 2.83 -10.20 3.30
N ILE A 44 1.51 -10.06 3.20
CA ILE A 44 0.67 -10.68 2.18
C ILE A 44 -0.26 -9.63 1.57
N ALA A 45 -0.51 -9.74 0.27
CA ALA A 45 -1.49 -8.94 -0.45
C ALA A 45 -2.27 -9.79 -1.45
N GLU A 46 -3.50 -9.36 -1.71
CA GLU A 46 -4.38 -9.96 -2.71
C GLU A 46 -5.16 -8.87 -3.47
N GLN A 47 -5.34 -9.09 -4.76
CA GLN A 47 -6.28 -8.32 -5.56
C GLN A 47 -7.71 -8.82 -5.34
N VAL A 48 -8.39 -8.25 -4.35
CA VAL A 48 -9.74 -8.67 -3.90
C VAL A 48 -10.87 -8.19 -4.81
N SER A 49 -10.62 -7.20 -5.67
CA SER A 49 -11.59 -6.75 -6.68
C SER A 49 -10.89 -6.21 -7.92
N HIS A 50 -11.50 -6.39 -9.10
CA HIS A 50 -10.98 -5.87 -10.37
C HIS A 50 -11.84 -4.73 -10.94
N HIS A 51 -13.13 -4.68 -10.59
CA HIS A 51 -14.08 -3.68 -11.04
C HIS A 51 -14.94 -3.17 -9.86
N PRO A 52 -14.48 -2.14 -9.12
CA PRO A 52 -13.24 -1.40 -9.31
C PRO A 52 -11.99 -2.17 -8.80
N PRO A 53 -10.77 -1.82 -9.25
CA PRO A 53 -9.56 -2.47 -8.77
C PRO A 53 -9.30 -2.10 -7.30
N ILE A 54 -9.24 -3.12 -6.43
CA ILE A 54 -8.96 -3.00 -5.00
C ILE A 54 -7.91 -4.05 -4.64
N SER A 55 -6.83 -3.60 -4.02
CA SER A 55 -5.82 -4.48 -3.44
C SER A 55 -5.92 -4.39 -1.92
N ALA A 56 -5.99 -5.52 -1.25
CA ALA A 56 -5.92 -5.61 0.20
C ALA A 56 -4.56 -6.18 0.61
N CYS A 57 -4.01 -5.70 1.72
CA CYS A 57 -2.81 -6.28 2.28
C CYS A 57 -2.81 -6.28 3.80
N HIS A 58 -2.05 -7.23 4.35
CA HIS A 58 -1.87 -7.45 5.77
C HIS A 58 -0.41 -7.78 6.03
N ALA A 59 0.13 -7.26 7.13
CA ALA A 59 1.50 -7.50 7.53
C ALA A 59 1.59 -7.74 9.04
N ASP A 60 2.19 -8.87 9.39
CA ASP A 60 2.44 -9.26 10.77
C ASP A 60 3.91 -9.05 11.14
N SER A 61 4.11 -8.48 12.32
CA SER A 61 5.40 -8.35 12.99
C SER A 61 5.23 -8.63 14.48
N LYS A 62 6.34 -8.85 15.20
CA LYS A 62 6.31 -8.99 16.67
C LYS A 62 5.85 -7.70 17.35
N ASN A 63 6.16 -6.55 16.76
CA ASN A 63 5.98 -5.23 17.39
C ASN A 63 4.80 -4.45 16.81
N TYR A 64 4.25 -4.88 15.69
CA TYR A 64 3.14 -4.19 15.04
C TYR A 64 2.38 -5.10 14.09
N ILE A 65 1.12 -4.74 13.85
CA ILE A 65 0.28 -5.31 12.80
C ILE A 65 -0.13 -4.15 11.90
N PHE A 66 0.04 -4.31 10.59
CA PHE A 66 -0.29 -3.31 9.58
C PHE A 66 -1.27 -3.90 8.58
N TRP A 67 -2.29 -3.15 8.20
CA TRP A 67 -3.16 -3.54 7.09
C TRP A 67 -3.77 -2.34 6.39
N GLN A 68 -4.19 -2.55 5.15
CA GLN A 68 -4.94 -1.58 4.37
C GLN A 68 -5.65 -2.28 3.22
N ASP A 69 -6.77 -1.69 2.80
CA ASP A 69 -7.35 -1.87 1.49
C ASP A 69 -7.20 -0.56 0.71
N MET A 70 -6.80 -0.67 -0.55
CA MET A 70 -6.54 0.51 -1.36
C MET A 70 -7.18 0.38 -2.74
N ARG A 71 -7.99 1.37 -3.08
CA ARG A 71 -8.50 1.62 -4.42
C ARG A 71 -7.81 2.84 -5.01
N TRP A 72 -7.25 2.68 -6.21
CA TRP A 72 -6.62 3.79 -6.93
C TRP A 72 -7.57 4.39 -7.96
N LYS A 73 -7.88 5.68 -7.84
CA LYS A 73 -8.64 6.44 -8.84
C LYS A 73 -7.73 7.51 -9.46
N ASN A 74 -7.24 7.23 -10.66
CA ASN A 74 -6.37 8.16 -11.38
C ASN A 74 -7.19 9.00 -12.36
N LYS A 75 -6.91 10.31 -12.41
CA LYS A 75 -7.52 11.23 -13.38
C LYS A 75 -6.42 12.01 -14.09
N PHE A 76 -6.53 12.10 -15.41
CA PHE A 76 -5.64 12.94 -16.19
C PHE A 76 -6.34 14.26 -16.52
N TRP A 77 -5.74 15.37 -16.11
CA TRP A 77 -6.26 16.74 -16.26
C TRP A 77 -5.62 17.48 -17.46
N GLY A 78 -5.15 16.74 -18.47
CA GLY A 78 -4.54 17.28 -19.68
C GLY A 78 -3.04 17.61 -19.56
N LYS A 79 -2.61 18.18 -18.43
CA LYS A 79 -1.18 18.45 -18.15
C LYS A 79 -0.64 17.74 -16.91
N SER A 80 -1.51 17.31 -16.00
CA SER A 80 -1.16 16.64 -14.77
C SER A 80 -1.96 15.36 -14.62
N MET A 81 -1.39 14.41 -13.88
CA MET A 81 -2.09 13.20 -13.45
C MET A 81 -2.35 13.31 -11.95
N GLU A 82 -3.62 13.27 -11.57
CA GLU A 82 -4.07 13.20 -10.20
C GLU A 82 -4.18 11.72 -9.80
N ILE A 83 -3.50 11.34 -8.71
CA ILE A 83 -3.53 10.00 -8.15
C ILE A 83 -4.32 10.08 -6.85
N VAL A 84 -5.51 9.47 -6.81
CA VAL A 84 -6.39 9.49 -5.63
C VAL A 84 -6.42 8.09 -5.01
N PRO A 85 -5.62 7.84 -3.95
CA PRO A 85 -5.79 6.67 -3.11
C PRO A 85 -7.10 6.79 -2.31
N VAL A 86 -7.93 5.77 -2.36
CA VAL A 86 -9.15 5.65 -1.56
C VAL A 86 -9.03 4.41 -0.69
N GLY A 87 -8.90 4.62 0.61
CA GLY A 87 -8.61 3.59 1.59
C GLY A 87 -8.04 4.20 2.87
N THR A 88 -7.95 3.41 3.92
CA THR A 88 -7.34 3.83 5.20
C THR A 88 -6.17 2.91 5.51
N THR A 89 -5.09 3.48 6.02
CA THR A 89 -3.95 2.72 6.52
C THR A 89 -4.10 2.51 8.02
N HIS A 90 -3.98 1.27 8.47
CA HIS A 90 -4.11 0.90 9.87
C HIS A 90 -2.80 0.32 10.41
N VAL A 91 -2.47 0.67 11.65
CA VAL A 91 -1.35 0.11 12.40
C VAL A 91 -1.79 -0.11 13.84
N ILE A 92 -1.59 -1.34 14.35
CA ILE A 92 -1.71 -1.67 15.77
C ILE A 92 -0.30 -1.92 16.30
N LEU A 93 -0.01 -1.38 17.49
CA LEU A 93 1.17 -1.71 18.27
C LEU A 93 0.71 -2.56 19.46
N PRO A 94 0.94 -3.90 19.45
CA PRO A 94 0.69 -4.73 20.62
C PRO A 94 1.51 -4.20 21.80
N GLY A 95 0.86 -3.96 22.93
CA GLY A 95 1.49 -3.48 24.16
C GLY A 95 2.42 -4.50 24.80
#